data_AF-A0A3M0VWE2-F1
#
_entry.id   AF-A0A3M0VWE2-F1
#
_cell.length_a   1.000
_cell.length_b   1.000
_cell.length_c   1.000
_cell.angle_alpha   90.00
_cell.angle_beta   90.00
_cell.angle_gamma   90.00
#
_symmetry.space_group_name_H-M   'P 1'
#
loop_
_entity.id
_entity.type
_entity.pdbx_description
1 polymer ?
#
loop_
_entity_poly.entity_id
_entity_poly.type
_entity_poly.pdbx_seq_one_letter_code
_entity_poly.pdbx_strand_id
1 'polypeptide(L)'
;LLPIENSTNGSVVQALDLLGKCSSFDGGQYPDIQVCEEHYLPVHHYVYTNSSTSSDLSNIKILYTHPQVWTQCSKYLAKHFAHAERIDVSSTAAICSRLAGEAWKLQCVAEQIEDEPGKNTTRFFVLRNRTSERERLPLDTLPSRIRILQVSVLHRILPSAQRGRFL
;
A
#
# COMPACT_ATOMS: atom_id res chain seq x y z
N LEU A 1 -2.17 -12.94 3.57
CA LEU A 1 -2.87 -11.70 3.95
C LEU A 1 -3.75 -11.29 2.79
N LEU A 2 -5.03 -11.03 3.02
CA LEU A 2 -6.01 -10.62 2.03
C LEU A 2 -6.70 -9.35 2.53
N PRO A 3 -6.62 -8.20 1.82
CA PRO A 3 -7.35 -6.99 2.21
C PRO A 3 -8.85 -7.23 2.01
N ILE A 4 -9.66 -6.91 3.02
CA ILE A 4 -11.11 -7.09 2.97
C ILE A 4 -11.89 -5.79 3.06
N GLU A 5 -11.30 -4.76 3.67
CA GLU A 5 -11.98 -3.49 3.92
C GLU A 5 -10.97 -2.38 4.18
N ASN A 6 -11.25 -1.19 3.67
CA ASN A 6 -10.57 0.04 4.06
C ASN A 6 -11.59 0.99 4.68
N SER A 7 -11.27 1.61 5.81
CA SER A 7 -12.19 2.51 6.53
C SER A 7 -12.66 3.72 5.71
N THR A 8 -11.92 4.10 4.66
CA THR A 8 -12.24 5.21 3.76
C THR A 8 -12.94 4.75 2.48
N ASN A 9 -12.62 3.57 1.95
CA ASN A 9 -13.14 3.09 0.65
C ASN A 9 -14.16 1.95 0.75
N GLY A 10 -14.42 1.45 1.95
CA GLY A 10 -15.31 0.32 2.20
C GLY A 10 -14.69 -1.03 1.85
N SER A 11 -15.55 -2.02 1.68
CA SER A 11 -15.16 -3.42 1.51
C SER A 11 -14.59 -3.72 0.13
N VAL A 12 -13.58 -4.60 0.09
CA VAL A 12 -13.02 -5.16 -1.15
C VAL A 12 -13.92 -6.31 -1.60
N VAL A 13 -15.00 -5.99 -2.32
CA VAL A 13 -16.05 -6.94 -2.71
C VAL A 13 -15.48 -8.20 -3.37
N GLN A 14 -14.53 -8.04 -4.30
CA GLN A 14 -13.88 -9.16 -4.99
C GLN A 14 -13.17 -10.13 -4.03
N ALA A 15 -12.59 -9.62 -2.94
CA ALA A 15 -11.96 -10.45 -1.92
C ALA A 15 -13.01 -11.22 -1.12
N LEU A 16 -14.14 -10.59 -0.79
CA LEU A 16 -15.26 -11.24 -0.11
C LEU A 16 -15.91 -12.34 -0.97
N ASP A 17 -16.08 -12.10 -2.26
CA ASP A 17 -16.60 -13.10 -3.20
C ASP A 17 -15.71 -14.35 -3.27
N LEU A 18 -14.39 -14.15 -3.28
CA LEU A 18 -13.42 -15.25 -3.26
C LEU A 18 -13.41 -16.01 -1.94
N LEU A 19 -13.62 -15.31 -0.81
CA LEU A 19 -13.78 -15.96 0.49
C LEU A 19 -15.04 -16.82 0.54
N GLY A 20 -16.14 -16.38 -0.09
CA GLY A 20 -17.35 -17.19 -0.23
C GLY A 20 -17.08 -18.54 -0.89
N LYS A 21 -16.20 -18.58 -1.90
CA LYS A 21 -15.77 -19.81 -2.58
C LYS A 21 -14.86 -20.73 -1.75
N CYS A 22 -14.29 -20.22 -0.65
CA CYS A 22 -13.51 -21.02 0.30
C CYS A 22 -14.40 -21.68 1.37
N SER A 23 -15.68 -21.32 1.45
CA SER A 23 -16.60 -21.87 2.44
C SER A 23 -16.80 -23.37 2.23
N SER A 24 -16.56 -24.15 3.28
CA SER A 24 -16.76 -25.60 3.31
C SER A 24 -18.23 -26.02 3.39
N PHE A 25 -19.18 -25.07 3.49
CA PHE A 25 -20.60 -25.36 3.69
C PHE A 25 -21.35 -25.77 2.41
N ASP A 26 -20.81 -25.47 1.21
CA ASP A 26 -21.48 -25.75 -0.08
C ASP A 26 -20.54 -26.40 -1.12
N GLY A 27 -19.64 -27.29 -0.67
CA GLY A 27 -18.67 -27.92 -1.59
C GLY A 27 -17.73 -26.90 -2.26
N GLY A 28 -17.37 -25.86 -1.52
CA GLY A 28 -16.58 -24.72 -2.01
C GLY A 28 -15.31 -25.15 -2.75
N GLN A 29 -14.94 -24.34 -3.75
CA GLN A 29 -13.82 -24.61 -4.67
C GLN A 29 -12.46 -24.72 -3.95
N TYR A 30 -12.33 -24.16 -2.74
CA TYR A 30 -11.09 -24.15 -1.95
C TYR A 30 -11.35 -24.46 -0.47
N PRO A 31 -11.75 -25.70 -0.10
CA PRO A 31 -12.17 -26.05 1.26
C PRO A 31 -11.02 -26.07 2.27
N ASP A 32 -9.79 -26.15 1.78
CA ASP A 32 -8.59 -26.17 2.62
C ASP A 32 -8.16 -24.76 3.05
N ILE A 33 -8.79 -23.69 2.55
CA ILE A 33 -8.43 -22.31 2.89
C ILE A 33 -9.34 -21.82 4.02
N GLN A 34 -8.74 -21.39 5.12
CA GLN A 34 -9.46 -20.83 6.26
C GLN A 34 -8.87 -19.48 6.69
N VAL A 35 -9.73 -18.61 7.22
CA VAL A 35 -9.31 -17.40 7.93
C VAL A 35 -8.83 -17.79 9.32
N CYS A 36 -7.60 -17.43 9.68
CA CYS A 36 -7.04 -17.72 11.01
C CYS A 36 -7.05 -16.51 11.94
N GLU A 37 -6.96 -15.32 11.38
CA GLU A 37 -6.82 -14.08 12.14
C GLU A 37 -7.21 -12.89 11.27
N GLU A 38 -7.48 -11.77 11.91
CA GLU A 38 -7.63 -10.47 11.27
C GLU A 38 -6.61 -9.48 11.80
N HIS A 39 -6.15 -8.58 10.94
CA HIS A 39 -5.18 -7.55 11.26
C HIS A 39 -5.64 -6.21 10.73
N TYR A 40 -5.46 -5.17 11.53
CA TYR A 40 -5.78 -3.80 11.18
C TYR A 40 -4.47 -3.04 10.97
N LEU A 41 -4.23 -2.58 9.75
CA LEU A 41 -3.03 -1.84 9.39
C LEU A 41 -3.38 -0.35 9.15
N PRO A 42 -2.90 0.56 10.01
CA PRO A 42 -3.02 2.00 9.76
C PRO A 42 -2.28 2.38 8.47
N VAL A 43 -2.91 3.24 7.67
CA VAL A 43 -2.32 3.79 6.46
C VAL A 43 -1.61 5.09 6.80
N HIS A 44 -0.30 5.12 6.54
CA HIS A 44 0.55 6.29 6.71
C HIS A 44 1.17 6.67 5.37
N HIS A 45 1.15 7.97 5.05
CA HIS A 45 1.70 8.50 3.81
C HIS A 45 3.05 9.17 4.05
N TYR A 46 4.03 8.83 3.22
CA TYR A 46 5.39 9.36 3.27
C TYR A 46 5.73 9.97 1.93
N VAL A 47 6.42 11.11 1.94
CA VAL A 47 6.96 11.74 0.72
C VAL A 47 8.39 11.28 0.52
N TYR A 48 8.65 10.78 -0.68
CA TYR A 48 9.94 10.30 -1.12
C TYR A 48 10.43 11.09 -2.33
N THR A 49 11.75 11.23 -2.42
CA THR A 49 12.45 11.82 -3.57
C THR A 49 13.57 10.90 -4.03
N ASN A 50 13.90 10.97 -5.32
CA ASN A 50 15.08 10.33 -5.90
C ASN A 50 16.34 11.21 -5.76
N SER A 51 16.17 12.48 -5.39
CA SER A 51 17.27 13.45 -5.32
C SER A 51 17.92 13.42 -3.94
N SER A 52 19.18 12.98 -3.90
CA SER A 52 20.03 12.99 -2.70
C SER A 52 20.40 14.39 -2.20
N THR A 53 20.02 15.45 -2.92
CA THR A 53 20.44 16.84 -2.68
C THR A 53 19.34 17.78 -2.21
N SER A 54 18.07 17.37 -2.21
CA SER A 54 16.95 18.26 -1.87
C SER A 54 16.38 17.97 -0.49
N SER A 55 17.06 18.45 0.56
CA SER A 55 16.44 18.63 1.88
C SER A 55 15.43 19.78 1.89
N ASP A 56 15.49 20.67 0.89
CA ASP A 56 14.53 21.75 0.72
C ASP A 56 13.36 21.31 -0.18
N LEU A 57 12.17 21.27 0.42
CA LEU A 57 10.90 20.89 -0.23
C LEU A 57 10.53 21.85 -1.37
N SER A 58 11.05 23.10 -1.35
CA SER A 58 10.78 24.12 -2.37
C SER A 58 11.29 23.75 -3.77
N ASN A 59 12.24 22.82 -3.86
CA ASN A 59 12.81 22.37 -5.14
C ASN A 59 11.96 21.30 -5.84
N ILE A 60 10.96 20.74 -5.16
CA ILE A 60 10.11 19.67 -5.68
C ILE A 60 9.04 20.27 -6.58
N LYS A 61 9.21 20.11 -7.90
CA LYS A 61 8.32 20.71 -8.91
C LYS A 61 7.12 19.86 -9.28
N ILE A 62 7.23 18.54 -9.13
CA ILE A 62 6.21 17.58 -9.59
C ILE A 62 6.00 16.53 -8.51
N LEU A 63 4.75 16.26 -8.17
CA LEU A 63 4.34 15.19 -7.29
C LEU A 63 3.52 14.15 -8.05
N TYR A 64 3.90 12.89 -7.90
CA TYR A 64 3.18 11.75 -8.43
C TYR A 64 2.52 11.00 -7.27
N THR A 65 1.19 10.87 -7.27
CA THR A 65 0.52 9.91 -6.39
C THR A 65 -0.85 9.46 -6.89
N HIS A 66 -1.44 8.49 -6.20
CA HIS A 66 -2.78 8.01 -6.48
C HIS A 66 -3.81 9.11 -6.16
N PRO A 67 -4.87 9.29 -6.98
CA PRO A 67 -5.85 10.37 -6.79
C PRO A 67 -6.43 10.46 -5.38
N GLN A 68 -6.57 9.32 -4.71
CA GLN A 68 -7.05 9.24 -3.33
C GLN A 68 -6.11 9.91 -2.31
N VAL A 69 -4.80 9.89 -2.54
CA VAL A 69 -3.83 10.46 -1.61
C VAL A 69 -3.93 11.99 -1.58
N TRP A 70 -4.36 12.63 -2.68
CA TRP A 70 -4.56 14.07 -2.75
C TRP A 70 -5.58 14.59 -1.75
N THR A 71 -6.67 13.84 -1.55
CA THR A 71 -7.71 14.20 -0.58
C THR A 71 -7.33 13.80 0.84
N GLN A 72 -6.52 12.76 1.00
CA GLN A 72 -6.06 12.30 2.31
C GLN A 72 -4.92 13.13 2.90
N CYS A 73 -4.16 13.86 2.10
CA CYS A 73 -3.00 14.66 2.54
C CYS A 73 -3.13 16.14 2.13
N SER A 74 -4.36 16.62 1.94
CA SER A 74 -4.64 17.90 1.32
C SER A 74 -4.04 19.09 2.07
N LYS A 75 -4.02 19.05 3.41
CA LYS A 75 -3.52 20.15 4.26
C LYS A 75 -2.02 20.28 4.14
N TYR A 76 -1.30 19.15 4.21
CA TYR A 76 0.16 19.14 4.10
C TYR A 76 0.61 19.60 2.70
N LEU A 77 -0.04 19.07 1.67
CA LEU A 77 0.27 19.40 0.28
C LEU A 77 -0.02 20.86 -0.06
N ALA A 78 -1.12 21.43 0.45
CA ALA A 78 -1.42 22.84 0.27
C ALA A 78 -0.40 23.76 0.96
N LYS A 79 0.19 23.32 2.08
CA LYS A 79 1.17 24.12 2.83
C LYS A 79 2.58 24.06 2.23
N HIS A 80 3.04 22.88 1.83
CA HIS A 80 4.43 22.65 1.44
C HIS A 80 4.65 22.54 -0.08
N PHE A 81 3.62 22.18 -0.83
CA PHE A 81 3.71 21.87 -2.27
C PHE A 81 2.66 22.60 -3.11
N ALA A 82 2.23 23.80 -2.69
CA ALA A 82 1.28 24.61 -3.43
C ALA A 82 1.75 24.95 -4.87
N HIS A 83 3.07 24.99 -5.07
CA HIS A 83 3.73 25.29 -6.34
C HIS A 83 4.00 24.06 -7.20
N ALA A 84 3.85 22.85 -6.65
CA ALA A 84 4.19 21.62 -7.35
C ALA A 84 3.03 21.17 -8.25
N GLU A 85 3.36 20.72 -9.46
CA GLU A 85 2.42 20.07 -10.38
C GLU A 85 1.99 18.71 -9.79
N ARG A 86 0.70 18.40 -9.89
CA ARG A 86 0.11 17.15 -9.38
C ARG A 86 -0.20 16.22 -10.55
N ILE A 87 0.38 15.02 -10.53
CA ILE A 87 0.19 14.01 -11.56
C ILE A 87 -0.37 12.73 -10.95
N ASP A 88 -1.51 12.31 -11.46
CA ASP A 88 -2.18 11.08 -11.04
C ASP A 88 -1.43 9.85 -11.55
N VAL A 89 -1.14 8.92 -10.64
CA VAL A 89 -0.52 7.63 -10.97
C VAL A 89 -1.24 6.49 -10.26
N SER A 90 -1.26 5.32 -10.89
CA SER A 90 -2.03 4.18 -10.37
C SER A 90 -1.30 3.39 -9.26
N SER A 91 0.03 3.47 -9.15
CA SER A 91 0.76 2.58 -8.21
C SER A 91 2.15 3.06 -7.78
N THR A 92 2.95 3.64 -8.67
CA THR A 92 4.34 4.07 -8.36
C THR A 92 4.34 5.58 -8.14
N ALA A 93 4.34 5.96 -6.87
CA ALA A 93 4.12 7.33 -6.43
C ALA A 93 5.31 7.82 -5.58
N ALA A 94 5.58 9.13 -5.66
CA ALA A 94 6.47 9.81 -4.73
C ALA A 94 5.87 9.82 -3.31
N ILE A 95 4.54 9.78 -3.20
CA ILE A 95 3.84 9.64 -1.92
C ILE A 95 3.36 8.20 -1.77
N CYS A 96 3.97 7.45 -0.86
CA CYS A 96 3.70 6.02 -0.68
C CYS A 96 3.92 5.57 0.78
N SER A 97 3.76 4.28 1.07
CA SER A 97 4.06 3.73 2.39
C SER A 97 5.56 3.68 2.65
N ARG A 98 5.94 3.65 3.93
CA ARG A 98 7.34 3.55 4.34
C ARG A 98 8.09 2.40 3.66
N LEU A 99 7.47 1.21 3.67
CA LEU A 99 8.05 0.00 3.10
C LEU A 99 8.28 0.12 1.59
N ALA A 100 7.40 0.81 0.86
CA ALA A 100 7.59 1.04 -0.56
C ALA A 100 8.82 1.91 -0.80
N GLY A 101 8.96 3.04 -0.10
CA GLY A 101 10.14 3.90 -0.26
C GLY A 101 11.45 3.20 0.12
N GLU A 102 11.44 2.41 1.20
CA GLU A 102 12.60 1.60 1.61
C GLU A 102 12.98 0.54 0.55
N ALA A 103 12.00 -0.15 -0.03
CA ALA A 103 12.22 -1.15 -1.08
C ALA A 103 12.90 -0.56 -2.33
N TRP A 104 12.60 0.71 -2.65
CA TRP A 104 13.17 1.44 -3.77
C TRP A 104 14.36 2.32 -3.39
N LYS A 105 14.82 2.27 -2.14
CA LYS A 105 15.94 3.07 -1.60
C LYS A 105 15.78 4.57 -1.85
N LEU A 106 14.55 5.06 -1.79
CA LEU A 106 14.26 6.48 -1.97
C LEU A 106 14.55 7.24 -0.68
N GLN A 107 14.90 8.52 -0.81
CA GLN A 107 15.11 9.39 0.35
C GLN A 107 13.76 9.90 0.84
N CYS A 108 13.45 9.65 2.11
CA CYS A 108 12.27 10.22 2.75
C CYS A 108 12.49 11.69 3.08
N VAL A 109 11.54 12.56 2.72
CA VAL A 109 11.59 14.00 2.98
C VAL A 109 10.45 14.49 3.87
N ALA A 110 9.39 13.69 4.00
CA ALA A 110 8.31 13.94 4.95
C ALA A 110 7.64 12.62 5.34
N GLU A 111 7.24 12.52 6.60
CA GLU A 111 6.63 11.32 7.17
C GLU A 111 5.23 11.65 7.68
N GLN A 112 4.32 10.69 7.59
CA GLN A 112 2.96 10.76 8.17
C GLN A 112 2.20 12.04 7.79
N ILE A 113 2.12 12.33 6.50
CA ILE A 113 1.55 13.58 5.97
C ILE A 113 0.01 13.57 5.86
N GLU A 114 -0.65 12.50 6.31
CA GLU A 114 -2.10 12.38 6.26
C GLU A 114 -2.83 13.41 7.13
N ASP A 115 -3.99 13.87 6.65
CA ASP A 115 -4.80 14.91 7.27
C ASP A 115 -5.46 14.45 8.58
N GLU A 116 -5.68 13.15 8.74
CA GLU A 116 -6.30 12.50 9.90
C GLU A 116 -5.55 11.20 10.30
N PRO A 117 -4.47 11.31 11.09
CA PRO A 117 -3.67 10.17 11.52
C PRO A 117 -4.50 9.12 12.26
N GLY A 118 -4.30 7.85 11.92
CA GLY A 118 -4.96 6.70 12.57
C GLY A 118 -6.41 6.44 12.13
N LYS A 119 -7.06 7.33 11.37
CA LYS A 119 -8.43 7.10 10.88
C LYS A 119 -8.48 6.21 9.64
N ASN A 120 -7.51 6.33 8.74
CA ASN A 120 -7.42 5.46 7.58
C ASN A 120 -6.73 4.14 7.98
N THR A 121 -7.50 3.06 8.01
CA THR A 121 -7.03 1.73 8.39
C THR A 121 -7.55 0.72 7.39
N THR A 122 -6.70 -0.22 6.98
CA THR A 122 -7.09 -1.34 6.13
C THR A 122 -7.14 -2.62 6.98
N ARG A 123 -8.27 -3.32 6.93
CA ARG A 123 -8.48 -4.61 7.58
C ARG A 123 -8.08 -5.73 6.62
N PHE A 124 -7.29 -6.66 7.13
CA PHE A 124 -6.78 -7.82 6.41
C PHE A 124 -7.17 -9.11 7.11
N PHE A 125 -7.45 -10.15 6.34
CA PHE A 125 -7.51 -11.52 6.81
C PHE A 125 -6.20 -12.26 6.59
N VAL A 126 -5.76 -13.00 7.60
CA VAL A 126 -4.69 -13.98 7.50
C VAL A 126 -5.32 -15.30 7.07
N LEU A 127 -5.09 -15.67 5.81
CA LEU A 127 -5.52 -16.96 5.28
C LEU A 127 -4.45 -18.02 5.49
N ARG A 128 -4.88 -19.24 5.77
CA ARG A 128 -4.02 -20.41 5.88
C ARG A 128 -4.60 -21.56 5.08
N ASN A 129 -3.72 -22.34 4.48
CA ASN A 129 -4.07 -23.65 3.95
C ASN A 129 -3.97 -24.70 5.07
N ARG A 130 -5.08 -25.40 5.36
CA ARG A 130 -5.20 -26.44 6.40
C ARG A 130 -4.28 -27.63 6.17
N THR A 131 -3.96 -27.95 4.91
CA THR A 131 -3.07 -29.07 4.57
C THR A 131 -1.58 -28.68 4.62
N SER A 132 -1.27 -27.40 4.81
CA SER A 132 0.12 -26.95 4.89
C SER A 132 0.71 -27.13 6.29
N GLU A 133 1.81 -27.87 6.40
CA GLU A 133 2.59 -28.05 7.64
C GLU A 133 3.42 -26.82 8.05
N ARG A 134 3.21 -25.67 7.40
CA ARG A 134 3.98 -24.45 7.72
C ARG A 134 3.59 -23.94 9.11
N GLU A 135 4.54 -23.99 10.02
CA GLU A 135 4.46 -23.41 11.37
C GLU A 135 4.03 -21.94 11.34
N ARG A 136 3.37 -21.48 12.41
CA ARG A 136 3.10 -20.05 12.60
C ARG A 136 4.44 -19.35 12.81
N LEU A 137 4.98 -18.73 11.77
CA LEU A 137 6.00 -17.71 11.98
C LEU A 137 5.29 -16.47 12.54
N PRO A 138 5.68 -15.97 13.72
CA PRO A 138 5.25 -14.65 14.18
C PRO A 138 5.50 -13.63 13.06
N LEU A 139 4.56 -12.72 12.79
CA LEU A 139 4.70 -11.71 11.73
C LEU A 139 6.00 -10.89 11.90
N ASP A 140 6.46 -10.73 13.15
CA ASP A 140 7.70 -10.06 13.53
C ASP A 140 8.98 -10.81 13.14
N THR A 141 8.88 -12.10 12.81
CA THR A 141 9.99 -12.95 12.36
C THR A 141 10.02 -13.14 10.84
N LEU A 142 9.04 -12.59 10.11
CA LEU A 142 9.04 -12.70 8.66
C LEU A 142 10.29 -11.99 8.09
N PRO A 143 11.08 -12.66 7.23
CA PRO A 143 12.22 -12.04 6.59
C PRO A 143 11.74 -10.83 5.79
N SER A 144 12.57 -9.80 5.64
CA SER A 144 12.25 -8.50 5.02
C SER A 144 11.64 -8.59 3.61
N ARG A 145 11.69 -9.77 2.98
CA ARG A 145 11.06 -10.09 1.69
C ARG A 145 9.56 -10.46 1.77
N ILE A 146 9.04 -10.78 2.95
CA ILE A 146 7.64 -11.13 3.19
C ILE A 146 7.08 -10.22 4.28
N ARG A 147 7.34 -8.91 4.18
CA ARG A 147 6.60 -7.93 4.98
C ARG A 147 5.71 -7.16 4.03
N ILE A 148 4.44 -7.59 4.04
CA ILE A 148 3.29 -6.99 3.38
C ILE A 148 3.27 -7.19 1.85
N LEU A 149 2.54 -8.23 1.43
CA LEU A 149 1.84 -8.27 0.14
C LEU A 149 0.74 -7.19 0.17
N GLN A 150 1.14 -5.93 0.14
CA GLN A 150 0.32 -4.84 -0.37
C GLN A 150 1.01 -4.34 -1.63
N VAL A 151 1.28 -5.29 -2.53
CA VAL A 151 1.88 -5.08 -3.84
C VAL A 151 1.21 -6.03 -4.83
N SER A 152 -0.12 -6.02 -4.84
CA SER A 152 -0.93 -6.71 -5.86
C SER A 152 -1.71 -5.70 -6.69
N VAL A 153 -0.97 -4.75 -7.27
CA VAL A 153 -1.21 -4.25 -8.64
C VAL A 153 0.17 -4.01 -9.30
N LEU A 154 1.05 -5.01 -9.30
CA LEU A 154 2.45 -4.83 -9.75
C LEU A 154 2.79 -5.54 -11.07
N HIS A 155 1.85 -5.73 -12.00
CA HIS A 155 2.23 -6.27 -13.31
C HIS A 155 1.48 -5.74 -14.54
N ARG A 156 0.79 -4.60 -14.44
CA ARG A 156 0.27 -3.91 -15.62
C ARG A 156 0.39 -2.41 -15.44
N ILE A 157 0.82 -1.72 -16.49
CA ILE A 157 0.82 -0.26 -16.66
C ILE A 157 2.12 0.45 -16.24
N LEU A 158 3.25 0.02 -16.78
CA LEU A 158 4.22 1.00 -17.31
C LEU A 158 4.74 0.48 -18.67
N PRO A 159 4.42 1.17 -19.79
CA PRO A 159 5.11 0.93 -21.05
C PRO A 159 6.62 1.11 -20.84
N SER A 160 7.43 0.28 -21.48
CA SER A 160 8.89 0.22 -21.37
C SER A 160 9.60 1.57 -21.62
N ALA A 161 8.90 2.58 -22.12
CA ALA A 161 9.41 3.91 -22.44
C ALA A 161 9.68 4.84 -21.24
N GLN A 162 9.12 4.59 -20.05
CA GLN A 162 9.32 5.48 -18.89
C GLN A 162 10.32 4.98 -17.84
N ARG A 163 10.90 3.79 -18.01
CA ARG A 163 11.93 3.26 -17.09
C ARG A 163 13.19 4.14 -17.03
N GLY A 164 13.49 4.89 -18.09
CA GLY A 164 14.66 5.75 -18.18
C GLY A 164 14.54 7.12 -17.50
N ARG A 165 13.40 7.46 -16.89
CA ARG A 165 13.23 8.71 -16.12
C ARG A 165 13.33 8.52 -14.60
N PHE A 166 13.55 7.29 -14.16
CA PHE A 166 13.70 6.93 -12.74
C PHE A 166 15.13 6.49 -12.38
N LEU A 167 16.08 6.62 -13.32
CA LEU A 167 17.52 6.51 -13.09
C LEU A 167 18.16 7.89 -13.20
#